data_AF-A0A1Q3HXF0-F1
#
_entry.id   AF-A0A1Q3HXF0-F1
#
_cell.length_a   1.000
_cell.length_b   1.000
_cell.length_c   1.000
_cell.angle_alpha   90.00
_cell.angle_beta   90.00
_cell.angle_gamma   90.00
#
_symmetry.space_group_name_H-M   'P 1'
#
loop_
_entity.id
_entity.type
_entity.pdbx_description
1 polymer ?
#
loop_
_entity_poly.entity_id
_entity_poly.type
_entity_poly.pdbx_seq_one_letter_code
_entity_poly.pdbx_strand_id
1 'polypeptide(L)'
;MLLRCISLISVLTATWAAASPVMHVPARHAQQLFMSQHSRVPGLVREAVLQMPSTLKANMLAAIVRGDLAGAIALWELEMGRRAPQWLTEFQAAFNVVNQRAGPCAEVARSVFEGFRRLGEKPVYVRFTSTGSVRGANLIAWERRAGDSLSTIQISDNSVHFAVQLKERIYDALTGPTGMTASEYMMRLKSPGSLSMHVVSELR
;
A
#
# COMPACT_ATOMS: atom_id res chain seq x y z
N MET A 1 -2.31 49.10 -38.61
CA MET A 1 -3.31 48.33 -39.38
C MET A 1 -3.67 47.12 -38.55
N LEU A 2 -4.84 47.12 -37.88
CA LEU A 2 -6.11 46.54 -38.36
C LEU A 2 -5.99 45.01 -38.58
N LEU A 3 -6.87 44.11 -38.16
CA LEU A 3 -8.00 44.04 -37.24
C LEU A 3 -8.57 42.61 -37.46
N ARG A 4 -8.91 41.85 -36.39
CA ARG A 4 -9.95 40.77 -36.35
C ARG A 4 -9.72 39.53 -37.28
N CYS A 5 -10.20 38.31 -37.01
CA CYS A 5 -11.53 37.87 -36.60
C CYS A 5 -11.53 36.52 -35.85
N ILE A 6 -12.61 36.38 -35.07
CA ILE A 6 -13.06 35.29 -34.19
C ILE A 6 -13.90 34.26 -34.99
N SER A 7 -13.94 32.99 -34.54
CA SER A 7 -15.14 32.11 -34.44
C SER A 7 -14.68 30.73 -33.91
N LEU A 8 -14.86 30.34 -32.63
CA LEU A 8 -16.08 29.89 -31.93
C LEU A 8 -16.88 28.81 -32.69
N ILE A 9 -16.65 27.54 -32.34
CA ILE A 9 -17.56 26.43 -32.60
C ILE A 9 -17.96 25.85 -31.24
N SER A 10 -19.17 26.16 -30.81
CA SER A 10 -19.84 25.53 -29.67
C SER A 10 -20.72 24.40 -30.21
N VAL A 11 -20.47 23.16 -29.80
CA VAL A 11 -21.37 22.02 -30.06
C VAL A 11 -22.22 21.79 -28.81
N LEU A 12 -23.49 22.15 -28.91
CA LEU A 12 -24.54 21.79 -27.97
C LEU A 12 -25.03 20.37 -28.29
N THR A 13 -24.83 19.42 -27.38
CA THR A 13 -25.54 18.14 -27.40
C THR A 13 -26.60 18.14 -26.31
N ALA A 14 -27.86 18.04 -26.73
CA ALA A 14 -29.03 17.95 -25.88
C ALA A 14 -29.09 16.59 -25.18
N THR A 15 -29.17 16.58 -23.85
CA THR A 15 -29.52 15.40 -23.06
C THR A 15 -31.01 15.45 -22.70
N TRP A 16 -31.77 14.51 -23.23
CA TRP A 16 -33.17 14.28 -22.87
C TRP A 16 -33.27 13.70 -21.45
N ALA A 17 -34.09 14.34 -20.62
CA ALA A 17 -34.52 13.82 -19.32
C ALA A 17 -35.85 13.08 -19.49
N ALA A 18 -35.83 11.75 -19.32
CA ALA A 18 -37.05 10.95 -19.20
C ALA A 18 -37.39 10.79 -17.71
N ALA A 19 -38.45 11.45 -17.27
CA ALA A 19 -39.05 11.26 -15.96
C ALA A 19 -39.91 9.98 -16.00
N SER A 20 -39.58 9.00 -15.16
CA SER A 20 -40.44 7.83 -14.93
C SER A 20 -41.44 8.11 -13.80
N PRO A 21 -42.72 7.73 -13.95
CA PRO A 21 -43.73 7.92 -12.92
C PRO A 21 -43.56 6.95 -11.75
N VAL A 22 -43.71 7.50 -10.55
CA VAL A 22 -43.80 6.80 -9.27
C VAL A 22 -45.12 6.03 -9.23
N MET A 23 -45.06 4.70 -9.26
CA MET A 23 -46.20 3.85 -8.87
C MET A 23 -46.08 3.45 -7.40
N HIS A 24 -47.05 3.92 -6.62
CA HIS A 24 -47.38 3.43 -5.29
C HIS A 24 -47.95 2.01 -5.39
N VAL A 25 -47.35 1.06 -4.68
CA VAL A 25 -47.90 -0.29 -4.46
C VAL A 25 -48.09 -0.46 -2.94
N PRO A 26 -49.27 -0.88 -2.46
CA PRO A 26 -49.63 -0.86 -1.05
C PRO A 26 -48.97 -1.99 -0.25
N ALA A 27 -48.69 -1.69 1.02
CA ALA A 27 -48.23 -2.62 2.02
C ALA A 27 -49.30 -3.69 2.34
N ARG A 28 -48.93 -4.97 2.21
CA ARG A 28 -49.59 -6.07 2.92
C ARG A 28 -48.57 -7.08 3.45
N HIS A 29 -48.65 -7.24 4.76
CA HIS A 29 -48.24 -8.34 5.61
C HIS A 29 -47.87 -9.65 4.91
N ALA A 30 -46.61 -10.06 5.09
CA ALA A 30 -46.21 -11.46 5.19
C ALA A 30 -45.04 -11.56 6.18
N GLN A 31 -45.36 -11.61 7.48
CA GLN A 31 -44.47 -12.15 8.49
C GLN A 31 -44.41 -13.66 8.27
N GLN A 32 -43.38 -14.13 7.59
CA GLN A 32 -43.10 -15.56 7.46
C GLN A 32 -41.61 -15.79 7.72
N LEU A 33 -41.33 -16.11 8.99
CA LEU A 33 -40.41 -17.17 9.42
C LEU A 33 -39.37 -17.60 8.37
N PHE A 34 -38.18 -17.00 8.41
CA PHE A 34 -36.92 -17.65 7.99
C PHE A 34 -35.72 -16.87 8.55
N MET A 35 -35.60 -16.80 9.88
CA MET A 35 -34.34 -16.46 10.53
C MET A 35 -33.66 -17.75 10.99
N SER A 36 -32.92 -18.36 10.07
CA SER A 36 -31.89 -19.35 10.38
C SER A 36 -30.95 -19.45 9.19
N GLN A 37 -29.95 -18.57 9.16
CA GLN A 37 -28.64 -18.81 8.56
C GLN A 37 -27.71 -17.66 8.94
N HIS A 38 -27.31 -17.62 10.22
CA HIS A 38 -25.99 -17.12 10.52
C HIS A 38 -24.99 -18.10 9.92
N SER A 39 -24.63 -17.88 8.65
CA SER A 39 -23.42 -18.45 8.07
C SER A 39 -22.24 -17.84 8.83
N ARG A 40 -21.95 -18.40 10.01
CA ARG A 40 -20.62 -18.37 10.59
C ARG A 40 -19.71 -18.87 9.48
N VAL A 41 -18.87 -18.02 8.93
CA VAL A 41 -17.71 -18.45 8.15
C VAL A 41 -16.69 -18.93 9.20
N PRO A 42 -16.54 -20.24 9.47
CA PRO A 42 -15.70 -20.73 10.54
C PRO A 42 -14.30 -21.01 10.00
N GLY A 43 -13.28 -20.36 10.57
CA GLY A 43 -11.92 -20.90 10.72
C GLY A 43 -11.02 -21.10 9.49
N LEU A 44 -11.55 -21.48 8.33
CA LEU A 44 -10.76 -22.08 7.24
C LEU A 44 -9.77 -21.14 6.54
N VAL A 45 -9.95 -19.82 6.64
CA VAL A 45 -8.99 -18.86 6.06
C VAL A 45 -7.75 -18.70 6.94
N ARG A 46 -7.82 -19.04 8.23
CA ARG A 46 -6.67 -18.95 9.15
C ARG A 46 -5.74 -20.17 9.09
N GLU A 47 -6.26 -21.35 8.75
CA GLU A 47 -5.48 -22.61 8.67
C GLU A 47 -4.43 -22.60 7.55
N ALA A 48 -4.70 -21.94 6.43
CA ALA A 48 -3.90 -22.04 5.20
C ALA A 48 -2.44 -21.55 5.32
N VAL A 49 -2.12 -20.79 6.37
CA VAL A 49 -0.77 -20.21 6.61
C VAL A 49 0.03 -21.05 7.61
N LEU A 50 -0.63 -21.82 8.46
CA LEU A 50 0.04 -22.65 9.48
C LEU A 50 0.65 -23.95 8.90
N GLN A 51 0.47 -24.23 7.60
CA GLN A 51 0.98 -25.41 6.94
C GLN A 51 1.90 -25.13 5.76
N MET A 52 2.54 -23.95 5.68
CA MET A 52 3.59 -23.75 4.68
C MET A 52 4.81 -24.62 5.03
N PRO A 53 5.27 -25.51 4.13
CA PRO A 53 6.50 -26.27 4.35
C PRO A 53 7.68 -25.32 4.61
N SER A 54 8.58 -25.68 5.53
CA SER A 54 9.73 -24.85 5.89
C SER A 54 10.65 -24.57 4.69
N THR A 55 10.77 -25.52 3.77
CA THR A 55 11.51 -25.40 2.51
C THR A 55 10.87 -24.37 1.56
N LEU A 56 9.55 -24.41 1.39
CA LEU A 56 8.82 -23.41 0.60
C LEU A 56 9.03 -22.01 1.17
N LYS A 57 8.88 -21.86 2.49
CA LYS A 57 9.09 -20.59 3.20
C LYS A 57 10.50 -20.03 2.96
N ALA A 58 11.53 -20.88 3.08
CA ALA A 58 12.92 -20.49 2.84
C ALA A 58 13.16 -20.08 1.38
N ASN A 59 12.60 -20.82 0.42
CA ASN A 59 12.72 -20.52 -1.00
C ASN A 59 12.03 -19.21 -1.39
N MET A 60 10.83 -18.97 -0.85
CA MET A 60 10.11 -17.70 -1.03
C MET A 60 10.92 -16.53 -0.46
N LEU A 61 11.43 -16.64 0.76
CA LEU A 61 12.28 -15.61 1.37
C LEU A 61 13.53 -15.34 0.54
N ALA A 62 14.19 -16.38 0.03
CA ALA A 62 15.35 -16.23 -0.84
C ALA A 62 15.02 -15.49 -2.15
N ALA A 63 13.86 -15.76 -2.75
CA ALA A 63 13.38 -15.05 -3.92
C ALA A 63 13.11 -13.56 -3.62
N ILE A 64 12.42 -13.27 -2.51
CA ILE A 64 12.12 -11.90 -2.06
C ILE A 64 13.40 -11.09 -1.82
N VAL A 65 14.41 -11.68 -1.17
CA VAL A 65 15.71 -11.01 -0.91
C VAL A 65 16.43 -10.63 -2.21
N ARG A 66 16.24 -11.38 -3.30
CA ARG A 66 16.74 -11.03 -4.64
C ARG A 66 15.85 -10.04 -5.39
N GLY A 67 14.76 -9.59 -4.78
CA GLY A 67 13.75 -8.73 -5.39
C GLY A 67 12.76 -9.45 -6.31
N ASP A 68 12.80 -10.78 -6.35
CA ASP A 68 11.94 -11.60 -7.21
C ASP A 68 10.67 -12.02 -6.47
N LEU A 69 9.80 -11.05 -6.24
CA LEU A 69 8.54 -11.29 -5.54
C LEU A 69 7.52 -12.07 -6.39
N ALA A 70 7.59 -11.90 -7.71
CA ALA A 70 6.77 -12.65 -8.65
C ALA A 70 7.16 -14.15 -8.65
N GLY A 71 8.45 -14.45 -8.63
CA GLY A 71 8.96 -15.81 -8.45
C GLY A 71 8.57 -16.41 -7.10
N ALA A 72 8.60 -15.63 -6.02
CA ALA A 72 8.11 -16.09 -4.71
C ALA A 72 6.62 -16.48 -4.75
N ILE A 73 5.78 -15.71 -5.45
CA ILE A 73 4.36 -16.03 -5.68
C ILE A 73 4.22 -17.30 -6.51
N ALA A 74 4.93 -17.41 -7.63
CA ALA A 74 4.86 -18.57 -8.50
C ALA A 74 5.29 -19.87 -7.78
N LEU A 75 6.33 -19.80 -6.94
CA LEU A 75 6.75 -20.91 -6.08
C LEU A 75 5.65 -21.34 -5.11
N TRP A 76 4.97 -20.39 -4.49
CA TRP A 76 3.84 -20.68 -3.60
C TRP A 76 2.70 -21.36 -4.34
N GLU A 77 2.32 -20.85 -5.52
CA GLU A 77 1.21 -21.40 -6.30
C GLU A 77 1.50 -22.80 -6.81
N LEU A 78 2.73 -23.04 -7.26
CA LEU A 78 3.21 -24.34 -7.70
C LEU A 78 3.15 -25.37 -6.58
N GLU A 79 3.73 -25.06 -5.42
CA GLU A 79 3.84 -26.01 -4.30
C GLU A 79 2.49 -26.25 -3.63
N MET A 80 1.64 -25.23 -3.53
CA MET A 80 0.34 -25.32 -2.87
C MET A 80 -0.79 -25.75 -3.80
N GLY A 81 -0.54 -25.86 -5.12
CA GLY A 81 -1.51 -26.30 -6.13
C GLY A 81 -2.75 -25.39 -6.25
N ARG A 82 -2.64 -24.10 -5.89
CA ARG A 82 -3.75 -23.14 -5.86
C ARG A 82 -3.25 -21.71 -6.03
N ARG A 83 -4.17 -20.76 -6.25
CA ARG A 83 -3.83 -19.32 -6.38
C ARG A 83 -3.29 -18.71 -5.10
N ALA A 84 -2.36 -17.78 -5.25
CA ALA A 84 -1.73 -17.06 -4.16
C ALA A 84 -2.77 -16.41 -3.23
N PRO A 85 -2.54 -16.47 -1.91
CA PRO A 85 -3.46 -15.89 -0.95
C PRO A 85 -3.37 -14.36 -1.00
N GLN A 86 -4.46 -13.70 -0.62
CA GLN A 86 -4.58 -12.24 -0.69
C GLN A 86 -3.43 -11.48 -0.01
N TRP A 87 -2.96 -11.95 1.16
CA TRP A 87 -1.85 -11.30 1.87
C TRP A 87 -0.57 -11.25 1.03
N LEU A 88 -0.32 -12.25 0.18
CA LEU A 88 0.88 -12.33 -0.64
C LEU A 88 0.78 -11.40 -1.86
N THR A 89 -0.42 -11.27 -2.43
CA THR A 89 -0.70 -10.29 -3.49
C THR A 89 -0.67 -8.85 -2.96
N GLU A 90 -1.14 -8.61 -1.73
CA GLU A 90 -1.04 -7.31 -1.07
C GLU A 90 0.42 -6.96 -0.74
N PHE A 91 1.20 -7.94 -0.29
CA PHE A 91 2.63 -7.76 -0.08
C PHE A 91 3.35 -7.37 -1.38
N GLN A 92 2.95 -7.94 -2.52
CA GLN A 92 3.42 -7.49 -3.83
C GLN A 92 2.99 -6.09 -4.18
N ALA A 93 1.71 -5.81 -4.05
CA ALA A 93 1.13 -4.53 -4.40
C ALA A 93 1.73 -3.39 -3.59
N ALA A 94 2.20 -3.65 -2.36
CA ALA A 94 2.87 -2.68 -1.50
C ALA A 94 4.05 -1.98 -2.20
N PHE A 95 4.77 -2.69 -3.08
CA PHE A 95 5.94 -2.19 -3.79
C PHE A 95 5.63 -1.56 -5.16
N ASN A 96 4.35 -1.42 -5.52
CA ASN A 96 3.98 -0.79 -6.79
C ASN A 96 4.35 0.70 -6.83
N VAL A 97 4.73 1.18 -8.01
CA VAL A 97 5.10 2.59 -8.24
C VAL A 97 3.99 3.58 -7.86
N VAL A 98 2.71 3.17 -7.92
CA VAL A 98 1.56 3.99 -7.53
C VAL A 98 1.53 4.35 -6.03
N ASN A 99 2.28 3.60 -5.21
CA ASN A 99 2.45 3.85 -3.78
C ASN A 99 3.64 4.78 -3.47
N GLN A 100 4.44 5.15 -4.48
CA GLN A 100 5.58 6.06 -4.32
C GLN A 100 5.13 7.53 -4.30
N ARG A 101 4.28 7.86 -3.33
CA ARG A 101 3.69 9.20 -3.13
C ARG A 101 3.25 9.41 -1.68
N ALA A 102 2.92 10.64 -1.33
CA ALA A 102 2.31 10.95 -0.04
C ALA A 102 0.95 10.25 0.15
N GLY A 103 0.70 9.75 1.38
CA GLY A 103 -0.55 9.12 1.80
C GLY A 103 -0.45 7.63 2.13
N PRO A 104 -0.09 6.73 1.18
CA PRO A 104 -0.19 5.29 1.35
C PRO A 104 0.74 4.64 2.39
N CYS A 105 1.73 5.37 2.96
CA CYS A 105 2.82 4.76 3.74
C CYS A 105 2.36 3.83 4.88
N ALA A 106 1.29 4.18 5.59
CA ALA A 106 0.75 3.34 6.66
C ALA A 106 0.15 2.03 6.12
N GLU A 107 -0.57 2.06 5.00
CA GLU A 107 -1.13 0.87 4.38
C GLU A 107 -0.04 -0.03 3.79
N VAL A 108 0.91 0.56 3.08
CA VAL A 108 2.11 -0.13 2.57
C VAL A 108 2.85 -0.83 3.71
N ALA A 109 3.10 -0.12 4.82
CA ALA A 109 3.78 -0.69 5.97
C ALA A 109 3.01 -1.90 6.55
N ARG A 110 1.67 -1.85 6.63
CA ARG A 110 0.86 -3.01 7.08
C ARG A 110 1.02 -4.22 6.17
N SER A 111 0.91 -4.03 4.85
CA SER A 111 1.04 -5.13 3.88
C SER A 111 2.44 -5.76 3.91
N VAL A 112 3.50 -4.94 4.03
CA VAL A 112 4.88 -5.41 4.15
C VAL A 112 5.10 -6.16 5.46
N PHE A 113 4.61 -5.61 6.57
CA PHE A 113 4.72 -6.24 7.89
C PHE A 113 4.00 -7.59 7.91
N GLU A 114 2.77 -7.64 7.38
CA GLU A 114 2.00 -8.87 7.31
C GLU A 114 2.68 -9.91 6.40
N GLY A 115 3.22 -9.50 5.25
CA GLY A 115 3.96 -10.37 4.34
C GLY A 115 5.13 -11.08 5.03
N PHE A 116 6.01 -10.31 5.67
CA PHE A 116 7.14 -10.88 6.42
C PHE A 116 6.69 -11.73 7.61
N ARG A 117 5.69 -11.28 8.37
CA ARG A 117 5.15 -12.04 9.51
C ARG A 117 4.56 -13.39 9.07
N ARG A 118 3.86 -13.43 7.93
CA ARG A 118 3.30 -14.67 7.33
C ARG A 118 4.39 -15.60 6.84
N LEU A 119 5.49 -15.04 6.34
CA LEU A 119 6.75 -15.73 6.09
C LEU A 119 7.57 -15.94 7.38
N GLY A 120 6.92 -15.92 8.54
CA GLY A 120 7.47 -16.23 9.87
C GLY A 120 8.75 -15.50 10.23
N GLU A 121 8.95 -14.31 9.69
CA GLU A 121 9.95 -13.35 10.12
C GLU A 121 9.38 -12.49 11.27
N LYS A 122 10.26 -11.68 11.88
CA LYS A 122 9.89 -10.77 12.99
C LYS A 122 10.11 -9.31 12.59
N PRO A 123 9.29 -8.77 11.67
CA PRO A 123 9.37 -7.37 11.29
C PRO A 123 8.95 -6.45 12.45
N VAL A 124 9.40 -5.20 12.43
CA VAL A 124 8.93 -4.13 13.31
C VAL A 124 8.53 -2.91 12.48
N TYR A 125 7.58 -2.13 12.97
CA TYR A 125 7.26 -0.85 12.35
C TYR A 125 8.28 0.21 12.73
N VAL A 126 8.59 1.08 11.77
CA VAL A 126 9.42 2.24 11.97
C VAL A 126 8.64 3.48 11.56
N ARG A 127 8.69 4.49 12.42
CA ARG A 127 8.14 5.83 12.18
C ARG A 127 9.29 6.80 11.97
N PHE A 128 9.24 7.53 10.86
CA PHE A 128 10.07 8.68 10.60
C PHE A 128 9.26 9.93 10.87
N THR A 129 9.88 10.88 11.57
CA THR A 129 9.25 12.17 11.87
C THR A 129 10.14 13.31 11.45
N SER A 130 9.52 14.41 10.99
CA SER A 130 10.19 15.69 10.81
C SER A 130 9.69 16.72 11.82
N THR A 131 10.59 17.53 12.36
CA THR A 131 10.27 18.58 13.33
C THR A 131 11.01 19.88 13.01
N GLY A 132 10.45 21.02 13.39
CA GLY A 132 11.07 22.33 13.21
C GLY A 132 10.06 23.45 13.01
N SER A 133 10.53 24.69 13.09
CA SER A 133 9.71 25.91 12.93
C SER A 133 9.80 26.53 11.53
N VAL A 134 10.66 25.99 10.65
CA VAL A 134 10.82 26.49 9.28
C VAL A 134 9.65 26.09 8.39
N ARG A 135 9.37 26.91 7.36
CA ARG A 135 8.34 26.60 6.38
C ARG A 135 8.64 25.25 5.71
N GLY A 136 7.65 24.35 5.72
CA GLY A 136 7.79 23.02 5.14
C GLY A 136 8.46 21.99 6.07
N ALA A 137 8.71 22.31 7.34
CA ALA A 137 9.22 21.34 8.32
C ALA A 137 8.28 20.11 8.50
N ASN A 138 7.02 20.21 8.07
CA ASN A 138 6.06 19.11 8.05
C ASN A 138 6.16 18.21 6.81
N LEU A 139 7.04 18.50 5.86
CA LEU A 139 7.20 17.70 4.66
C LEU A 139 8.30 16.67 4.86
N ILE A 140 8.07 15.46 4.37
CA ILE A 140 9.14 14.47 4.17
C ILE A 140 9.17 14.12 2.68
N ALA A 141 10.36 14.23 2.11
CA ALA A 141 10.64 13.89 0.73
C ALA A 141 11.66 12.75 0.64
N TRP A 142 11.67 12.09 -0.51
CA TRP A 142 12.58 10.99 -0.83
C TRP A 142 13.35 11.31 -2.10
N GLU A 143 14.67 11.17 -2.02
CA GLU A 143 15.57 11.29 -3.16
C GLU A 143 15.62 9.97 -3.95
N ARG A 144 14.97 9.91 -5.13
CA ARG A 144 14.87 8.67 -5.91
C ARG A 144 16.23 8.18 -6.44
N ARG A 145 17.10 9.11 -6.84
CA ARG A 145 18.47 8.84 -7.32
C ARG A 145 19.48 9.42 -6.33
N ALA A 146 20.35 8.58 -5.78
CA ALA A 146 21.36 9.00 -4.81
C ALA A 146 22.18 10.18 -5.33
N GLY A 147 22.30 11.24 -4.53
CA GLY A 147 23.04 12.45 -4.84
C GLY A 147 22.34 13.42 -5.80
N ASP A 148 21.13 13.12 -6.27
CA ASP A 148 20.39 13.96 -7.21
C ASP A 148 19.17 14.60 -6.55
N SER A 149 19.34 15.84 -6.09
CA SER A 149 18.28 16.63 -5.46
C SER A 149 17.10 16.93 -6.38
N LEU A 150 17.26 16.86 -7.70
CA LEU A 150 16.15 17.06 -8.64
C LEU A 150 15.24 15.83 -8.75
N SER A 151 15.68 14.69 -8.21
CA SER A 151 14.90 13.45 -8.18
C SER A 151 13.99 13.33 -6.96
N THR A 152 13.91 14.36 -6.11
CA THR A 152 13.14 14.29 -4.87
C THR A 152 11.63 14.29 -5.13
N ILE A 153 10.92 13.37 -4.50
CA ILE A 153 9.45 13.33 -4.49
C ILE A 153 8.94 13.47 -3.06
N GLN A 154 7.77 14.08 -2.89
CA GLN A 154 7.14 14.18 -1.57
C GLN A 154 6.46 12.85 -1.20
N ILE A 155 6.73 12.36 0.02
CA ILE A 155 6.21 11.09 0.54
C ILE A 155 5.43 11.27 1.85
N SER A 156 5.42 12.48 2.42
CA SER A 156 4.57 12.90 3.52
C SER A 156 4.36 14.42 3.50
N ASP A 157 3.15 14.85 3.86
CA ASP A 157 2.76 16.25 4.11
C ASP A 157 2.38 16.53 5.58
N ASN A 158 2.45 15.52 6.45
CA ASN A 158 1.98 15.60 7.83
C ASN A 158 3.10 15.31 8.85
N SER A 159 4.35 15.43 8.42
CA SER A 159 5.57 15.20 9.22
C SER A 159 5.80 13.75 9.62
N VAL A 160 5.06 12.79 9.08
CA VAL A 160 5.13 11.38 9.47
C VAL A 160 5.24 10.48 8.24
N HIS A 161 6.18 9.55 8.27
CA HIS A 161 6.29 8.46 7.29
C HIS A 161 6.50 7.13 8.01
N PHE A 162 5.93 6.06 7.48
CA PHE A 162 6.05 4.73 8.06
C PHE A 162 6.67 3.74 7.09
N ALA A 163 7.52 2.86 7.62
CA ALA A 163 8.09 1.74 6.91
C ALA A 163 8.16 0.51 7.83
N VAL A 164 8.67 -0.59 7.30
CA VAL A 164 8.94 -1.82 8.05
C VAL A 164 10.43 -2.06 8.12
N GLN A 165 10.95 -2.38 9.29
CA GLN A 165 12.30 -2.86 9.45
C GLN A 165 12.29 -4.38 9.66
N LEU A 166 13.15 -5.07 8.93
CA LEU A 166 13.48 -6.47 9.15
C LEU A 166 15.01 -6.60 9.16
N LYS A 167 15.55 -7.02 10.31
CA LYS A 167 17.01 -7.02 10.57
C LYS A 167 17.58 -5.61 10.34
N GLU A 168 18.56 -5.47 9.46
CA GLU A 168 19.23 -4.19 9.18
C GLU A 168 18.59 -3.40 8.02
N ARG A 169 17.49 -3.91 7.44
CA ARG A 169 16.89 -3.37 6.22
C ARG A 169 15.52 -2.76 6.48
N ILE A 170 15.30 -1.60 5.88
CA ILE A 170 14.04 -0.88 5.78
C ILE A 170 13.35 -1.27 4.47
N TYR A 171 12.05 -1.52 4.56
CA TYR A 171 11.17 -1.89 3.48
C TYR A 171 9.98 -0.93 3.42
N ASP A 172 9.84 -0.27 2.29
CA ASP A 172 8.69 0.54 1.90
C ASP A 172 8.46 0.48 0.37
N ALA A 173 7.54 1.29 -0.15
CA ALA A 173 7.27 1.37 -1.58
C ALA A 173 8.45 1.90 -2.43
N LEU A 174 9.43 2.57 -1.82
CA LEU A 174 10.54 3.28 -2.45
C LEU A 174 11.81 2.41 -2.51
N THR A 175 12.02 1.56 -1.50
CA THR A 175 13.13 0.61 -1.44
C THR A 175 12.84 -0.65 -2.23
N GLY A 176 11.56 -0.96 -2.47
CA GLY A 176 11.15 -2.19 -3.13
C GLY A 176 11.40 -3.44 -2.27
N PRO A 177 11.21 -4.64 -2.85
CA PRO A 177 11.29 -5.92 -2.14
C PRO A 177 12.69 -6.27 -1.64
N THR A 178 13.74 -5.67 -2.21
CA THR A 178 15.12 -5.85 -1.73
C THR A 178 15.39 -5.07 -0.45
N GLY A 179 14.59 -4.05 -0.12
CA GLY A 179 14.83 -3.17 1.01
C GLY A 179 16.12 -2.34 0.87
N MET A 180 16.45 -1.56 1.89
CA MET A 180 17.63 -0.70 1.97
C MET A 180 18.17 -0.66 3.40
N THR A 181 19.48 -0.46 3.64
CA THR A 181 19.94 -0.32 5.03
C THR A 181 19.35 0.94 5.68
N ALA A 182 19.21 0.95 7.01
CA ALA A 182 18.73 2.14 7.72
C ALA A 182 19.58 3.39 7.43
N SER A 183 20.91 3.22 7.32
CA SER A 183 21.83 4.32 7.03
C SER A 183 21.60 4.94 5.64
N GLU A 184 21.50 4.09 4.60
CA GLU A 184 21.19 4.52 3.23
C GLU A 184 19.81 5.17 3.16
N TYR A 185 18.82 4.59 3.86
CA TYR A 185 17.46 5.11 3.90
C TYR A 185 17.43 6.53 4.48
N MET A 186 18.10 6.77 5.60
CA MET A 186 18.17 8.09 6.23
C MET A 186 18.91 9.12 5.36
N MET A 187 19.90 8.71 4.55
CA MET A 187 20.56 9.62 3.60
C MET A 187 19.63 10.08 2.46
N ARG A 188 18.67 9.23 2.07
CA ARG A 188 17.71 9.52 0.99
C ARG A 188 16.51 10.35 1.46
N LEU A 189 16.16 10.28 2.74
CA LEU A 189 15.12 11.14 3.31
C LEU A 189 15.59 12.59 3.34
N LYS A 190 14.71 13.49 2.90
CA LYS A 190 14.92 14.94 2.94
C LYS A 190 13.77 15.61 3.66
N SER A 191 14.09 16.61 4.45
CA SER A 191 13.11 17.55 4.98
C SER A 191 13.78 18.91 5.21
N PRO A 192 13.03 20.02 5.10
CA PRO A 192 13.45 21.30 5.67
C PRO A 192 13.62 21.24 7.21
N GLY A 193 12.94 20.30 7.88
CA GLY A 193 13.05 20.07 9.32
C GLY A 193 14.16 19.07 9.70
N SER A 194 14.25 18.79 11.00
CA SER A 194 15.10 17.75 11.56
C SER A 194 14.38 16.39 11.49
N LEU A 195 15.02 15.42 10.84
CA LEU A 195 14.50 14.06 10.70
C LEU A 195 14.93 13.16 11.86
N SER A 196 14.01 12.32 12.32
CA SER A 196 14.30 11.26 13.29
C SER A 196 13.60 9.96 12.91
N MET A 197 14.11 8.83 13.42
CA MET A 197 13.62 7.48 13.19
C MET A 197 13.34 6.80 14.54
N HIS A 198 12.18 6.17 14.68
CA HIS A 198 11.77 5.49 15.91
C HIS A 198 11.09 4.16 15.57
N VAL A 199 11.46 3.08 16.27
CA VAL A 199 10.68 1.84 16.25
C VAL A 199 9.38 2.08 17.03
N VAL A 200 8.25 1.65 16.46
CA VAL A 200 6.92 1.82 17.06
C VAL A 200 6.16 0.49 17.09
N SER A 201 5.27 0.32 18.06
CA SER A 201 4.43 -0.88 18.20
C SER A 201 3.23 -0.89 17.24
N GLU A 202 2.84 0.28 16.73
CA GLU A 202 1.63 0.47 15.93
C GLU A 202 1.73 1.72 15.04
N LEU A 203 0.87 1.77 14.02
CA LEU A 203 0.77 2.87 13.06
C LEU A 203 -0.38 3.77 13.49
N ARG A 204 -0.06 4.88 14.16
CA ARG A 204 -1.01 5.93 14.60
C ARG A 204 -0.58 7.27 14.06
#